data_AF-A0A957N8Z6-F1
#
_entry.id   AF-A0A957N8Z6-F1
#
_cell.length_a   1.000
_cell.length_b   1.000
_cell.length_c   1.000
_cell.angle_alpha   90.00
_cell.angle_beta   90.00
_cell.angle_gamma   90.00
#
_symmetry.space_group_name_H-M   'P 1'
#
loop_
_entity.id
_entity.type
_entity.pdbx_description
1 polymer ?
#
loop_
_entity_poly.entity_id
_entity_poly.type
_entity_poly.pdbx_seq_one_letter_code
_entity_poly.pdbx_strand_id
1 'polypeptide(L)'
;MNLKLKRLVRTQSSEQYALFDLNQLDDQDAPMTIGKLDLHYTGEGIYGTLLLWDDLSRALRAGQRSAFIRALLDEVAQPMGVPNEYVIEFFAPGLDDYEVFHNVTIDDAGDELYGDDDEDYAADGDDDTSWDDDDDAG
;
A
#
# COMPACT_ATOMS: atom_id res chain seq x y z
N MET A 1 5.06 9.10 -13.85
CA MET A 1 4.52 10.42 -13.48
C MET A 1 5.67 11.39 -13.27
N ASN A 2 5.51 12.65 -13.62
CA ASN A 2 6.49 13.70 -13.33
C ASN A 2 5.97 14.54 -12.17
N LEU A 3 6.23 14.09 -10.94
CA LEU A 3 5.55 14.61 -9.77
C LEU A 3 6.19 15.90 -9.25
N LYS A 4 5.37 16.87 -8.88
CA LYS A 4 5.78 18.06 -8.14
C LYS A 4 4.93 18.20 -6.89
N LEU A 5 5.58 18.29 -5.74
CA LEU A 5 4.92 18.58 -4.48
C LEU A 5 4.91 20.09 -4.23
N LYS A 6 3.76 20.61 -3.80
CA LYS A 6 3.64 21.98 -3.27
C LYS A 6 3.17 21.91 -1.83
N ARG A 7 4.00 22.38 -0.90
CA ARG A 7 3.61 22.51 0.49
C ARG A 7 2.51 23.57 0.62
N LEU A 8 1.38 23.18 1.20
CA LEU A 8 0.23 24.06 1.47
C LEU A 8 0.29 24.59 2.90
N VAL A 9 0.58 23.71 3.86
CA VAL A 9 0.60 24.03 5.30
C VAL A 9 1.85 23.44 5.93
N ARG A 10 2.43 24.17 6.90
CA ARG A 10 3.49 23.69 7.78
C ARG A 10 3.24 24.20 9.19
N THR A 11 3.17 23.28 10.14
CA THR A 11 3.18 23.58 11.57
C THR A 11 4.37 22.89 12.23
N GLN A 12 4.48 23.01 13.56
CA GLN A 12 5.51 22.28 14.31
C GLN A 12 5.28 20.77 14.32
N SER A 13 4.05 20.32 14.07
CA SER A 13 3.65 18.91 14.21
C SER A 13 2.96 18.35 12.98
N SER A 14 2.77 19.12 11.90
CA SER A 14 2.05 18.64 10.71
C SER A 14 2.45 19.38 9.44
N GLU A 15 2.36 18.68 8.31
CA GLU A 15 2.59 19.22 6.98
C GLU A 15 1.48 18.76 6.03
N GLN A 16 1.12 19.62 5.08
CA GLN A 16 0.18 19.26 4.02
C GLN A 16 0.78 19.62 2.66
N TYR A 17 0.63 18.72 1.70
CA TYR A 17 1.14 18.86 0.34
C TYR A 17 0.02 18.63 -0.68
N ALA A 18 0.00 19.46 -1.72
CA ALA A 18 -0.69 19.14 -2.96
C ALA A 18 0.29 18.47 -3.93
N LEU A 19 -0.17 17.40 -4.58
CA LEU A 19 0.60 16.66 -5.57
C LEU A 19 0.14 17.08 -6.96
N PHE A 20 1.09 17.44 -7.81
CA PHE A 20 0.85 17.79 -9.21
C PHE A 20 1.59 16.80 -10.11
N ASP A 21 0.95 16.32 -11.16
CA ASP A 21 1.64 15.65 -12.26
C ASP A 21 1.91 16.69 -13.35
N LEU A 22 3.17 17.02 -13.58
CA LEU A 22 3.58 18.01 -14.57
C LEU A 22 3.30 17.56 -16.01
N ASN A 23 2.97 16.28 -16.22
CA ASN A 23 2.55 15.78 -17.52
C ASN A 23 1.03 15.92 -17.76
N GLN A 24 0.24 16.24 -16.72
CA GLN A 24 -1.22 16.42 -16.81
C GLN A 24 -1.54 17.91 -16.66
N LEU A 25 -1.89 18.55 -17.78
CA LEU A 25 -2.20 19.97 -17.84
C LEU A 25 -3.71 20.20 -18.01
N ASP A 26 -4.22 21.26 -17.41
CA ASP A 26 -5.59 21.73 -17.64
C ASP A 26 -5.69 22.56 -18.94
N ASP A 27 -6.90 23.07 -19.22
CA ASP A 27 -7.20 23.91 -20.39
C ASP A 27 -6.38 25.22 -20.44
N GLN A 28 -5.65 25.56 -19.38
CA GLN A 28 -4.80 26.75 -19.26
C GLN A 28 -3.31 26.41 -19.26
N ASP A 29 -2.93 25.18 -19.66
CA ASP A 29 -1.57 24.64 -19.61
C ASP A 29 -0.98 24.60 -18.19
N ALA A 30 -1.81 24.62 -17.15
CA ALA A 30 -1.36 24.52 -15.77
C ALA A 30 -1.39 23.06 -15.28
N PRO A 31 -0.36 22.60 -14.53
CA PRO A 31 -0.38 21.26 -13.95
C PRO A 31 -1.59 21.07 -13.04
N MET A 32 -2.32 19.98 -13.26
CA MET A 32 -3.47 19.62 -12.42
C MET A 32 -3.03 18.99 -11.11
N THR A 33 -3.76 19.28 -10.03
CA THR A 33 -3.59 18.56 -8.77
C THR A 33 -4.17 17.17 -8.93
N ILE A 34 -3.34 16.16 -8.66
CA ILE A 34 -3.71 14.74 -8.74
C ILE A 34 -3.95 14.11 -7.36
N GLY A 35 -3.59 14.82 -6.29
CA GLY A 35 -3.76 14.32 -4.94
C GLY A 35 -3.34 15.28 -3.83
N LYS A 36 -3.47 14.80 -2.61
CA LYS A 36 -3.08 15.47 -1.36
C LYS A 36 -2.37 14.50 -0.44
N LEU A 37 -1.32 14.96 0.21
CA LEU A 37 -0.62 14.24 1.28
C LEU A 37 -0.70 15.07 2.57
N ASP A 38 -1.28 14.49 3.60
CA ASP A 38 -1.31 15.03 4.96
C ASP A 38 -0.33 14.24 5.82
N LEU A 39 0.53 14.93 6.58
CA LEU A 39 1.53 14.34 7.47
C LEU A 39 1.42 14.94 8.87
N HIS A 40 1.62 14.10 9.87
CA HIS A 40 1.60 14.41 11.29
C HIS A 40 2.84 13.83 11.95
N TYR A 41 3.67 14.70 12.51
CA TYR A 41 4.89 14.33 13.23
C TYR A 41 4.57 14.16 14.70
N THR A 42 4.87 12.98 15.23
CA THR A 42 4.73 12.66 16.65
C THR A 42 6.09 12.23 17.23
N GLY A 43 6.15 12.04 18.55
CA GLY A 43 7.35 11.50 19.19
C GLY A 43 7.60 10.01 18.88
N GLU A 44 6.59 9.32 18.35
CA GLU A 44 6.62 7.87 18.06
C GLU A 44 6.82 7.58 16.56
N GLY A 45 6.65 8.57 15.69
CA GLY A 45 6.78 8.38 14.24
C GLY A 45 6.00 9.41 13.42
N ILE A 46 6.01 9.22 12.11
CA ILE A 46 5.25 10.02 11.14
C ILE A 46 3.97 9.28 10.76
N TYR A 47 2.84 9.92 10.98
CA TYR A 47 1.54 9.42 10.54
C TYR A 47 1.04 10.25 9.37
N GLY A 48 0.40 9.63 8.37
CA GLY A 48 -0.09 10.40 7.23
C GLY A 48 -1.23 9.76 6.48
N THR A 49 -1.83 10.56 5.61
CA THR A 49 -2.88 10.13 4.70
C THR A 49 -2.54 10.62 3.30
N LEU A 50 -2.50 9.69 2.35
CA LEU A 50 -2.31 9.99 0.93
C LEU A 50 -3.62 9.77 0.18
N LEU A 51 -4.13 10.85 -0.41
CA LEU A 51 -5.31 10.85 -1.26
C LEU A 51 -4.87 11.11 -2.69
N LEU A 52 -5.14 10.19 -3.60
CA LEU A 52 -4.97 10.40 -5.04
C LEU A 52 -6.34 10.34 -5.70
N TRP A 53 -6.60 11.16 -6.70
CA TRP A 53 -7.91 11.21 -7.36
C TRP A 53 -7.88 11.22 -8.87
N ASP A 54 -6.70 11.32 -9.48
CA ASP A 54 -6.54 11.31 -10.93
C ASP A 54 -6.73 9.91 -11.53
N ASP A 55 -7.14 9.85 -12.79
CA ASP A 55 -7.41 8.58 -13.48
C ASP A 55 -6.14 7.74 -13.69
N LEU A 56 -4.98 8.38 -13.78
CA LEU A 56 -3.69 7.72 -13.95
C LEU A 56 -3.26 6.99 -12.67
N SER A 57 -3.52 7.54 -11.48
CA SER A 57 -3.29 6.82 -10.22
C SER A 57 -4.27 5.66 -10.02
N ARG A 58 -5.52 5.78 -10.48
CA ARG A 58 -6.49 4.67 -10.48
C ARG A 58 -6.07 3.50 -11.37
N ALA A 59 -5.36 3.78 -12.46
CA ALA A 59 -4.89 2.76 -13.39
C ALA A 59 -3.58 2.07 -12.93
N LEU A 60 -2.96 2.50 -11.82
CA LEU A 60 -1.75 1.88 -11.30
C LEU A 60 -2.06 0.49 -10.76
N ARG A 61 -1.32 -0.51 -11.26
CA ARG A 61 -1.33 -1.86 -10.68
C ARG A 61 -0.73 -1.82 -9.26
N ALA A 62 -1.16 -2.74 -8.39
CA ALA A 62 -0.76 -2.77 -6.98
C ALA A 62 0.77 -2.62 -6.76
N GLY A 63 1.60 -3.36 -7.49
CA GLY A 63 3.07 -3.24 -7.39
C GLY A 63 3.61 -1.87 -7.83
N GLN A 64 3.02 -1.25 -8.86
CA GLN A 64 3.41 0.10 -9.31
C GLN A 64 2.97 1.16 -8.31
N ARG A 65 1.79 0.99 -7.70
CA ARG A 65 1.27 1.87 -6.64
C ARG A 65 2.16 1.83 -5.40
N SER A 66 2.51 0.64 -4.91
CA SER A 66 3.41 0.49 -3.75
C SER A 66 4.78 1.12 -4.01
N ALA A 67 5.37 0.86 -5.18
CA ALA A 67 6.65 1.46 -5.57
C ALA A 67 6.58 3.00 -5.66
N PHE A 68 5.48 3.53 -6.21
CA PHE A 68 5.24 4.97 -6.28
C PHE A 68 5.13 5.60 -4.89
N ILE A 69 4.33 5.02 -4.01
CA ILE A 69 4.12 5.54 -2.66
C ILE A 69 5.43 5.50 -1.88
N ARG A 70 6.18 4.39 -1.90
CA ARG A 70 7.50 4.31 -1.25
C ARG A 70 8.46 5.39 -1.73
N ALA A 71 8.56 5.61 -3.05
CA ALA A 71 9.42 6.66 -3.60
C ALA A 71 8.98 8.08 -3.18
N LEU A 72 7.67 8.33 -3.08
CA LEU A 72 7.15 9.59 -2.57
C LEU A 72 7.54 9.81 -1.10
N LEU A 73 7.42 8.78 -0.28
CA LEU A 73 7.72 8.84 1.15
C LEU A 73 9.21 9.01 1.41
N ASP A 74 10.05 8.30 0.64
CA ASP A 74 11.50 8.48 0.70
C ASP A 74 11.86 9.95 0.47
N GLU A 75 11.27 10.62 -0.53
CA GLU A 75 11.53 12.03 -0.84
C GLU A 75 11.07 12.98 0.29
N VAL A 76 9.94 12.68 0.94
CA VAL A 76 9.38 13.56 2.00
C VAL A 76 10.00 13.30 3.37
N ALA A 77 10.55 12.11 3.62
CA ALA A 77 11.22 11.73 4.87
C ALA A 77 12.71 12.13 4.93
N GLN A 78 13.29 12.69 3.85
CA GLN A 78 14.69 13.15 3.84
C GLN A 78 15.05 14.44 4.62
N PRO A 79 14.17 15.25 5.25
CA PRO A 79 14.67 16.40 6.00
C PRO A 79 15.45 15.90 7.23
N MET A 80 16.69 16.37 7.37
CA MET A 80 17.54 16.06 8.52
C MET A 80 16.77 16.25 9.85
N GLY A 81 16.63 15.17 10.62
CA GLY A 81 16.06 15.18 11.96
C GLY A 81 14.65 14.61 12.10
N VAL A 82 14.03 14.09 11.03
CA VAL A 82 12.75 13.38 11.12
C VAL A 82 13.00 11.88 11.32
N PRO A 83 12.30 11.19 12.25
CA PRO A 83 12.38 9.74 12.40
C PRO A 83 12.08 9.03 11.08
N ASN A 84 12.87 8.01 10.74
CA ASN A 84 12.71 7.21 9.53
C ASN A 84 11.57 6.19 9.65
N GLU A 85 10.56 6.46 10.49
CA GLU A 85 9.45 5.56 10.78
C GLU A 85 8.15 6.23 10.34
N TYR A 86 7.40 5.58 9.46
CA TYR A 86 6.14 6.07 8.92
C TYR A 86 5.05 5.00 8.94
N VAL A 87 3.80 5.46 9.10
CA VAL A 87 2.57 4.71 8.86
C VAL A 87 1.62 5.61 8.09
N ILE A 88 1.20 5.19 6.90
CA ILE A 88 0.41 6.01 5.98
C ILE A 88 -0.74 5.22 5.41
N GLU A 89 -1.93 5.78 5.56
CA GLU A 89 -3.16 5.23 5.01
C GLU A 89 -3.37 5.77 3.59
N PHE A 90 -3.56 4.86 2.63
CA PHE A 90 -3.92 5.15 1.26
C PHE A 90 -5.40 4.84 1.03
N PHE A 91 -6.10 5.77 0.40
CA PHE A 91 -7.48 5.59 -0.04
C PHE A 91 -7.59 5.88 -1.53
N ALA A 92 -8.18 4.93 -2.26
CA ALA A 92 -8.66 5.22 -3.61
C ALA A 92 -9.88 6.15 -3.54
N PRO A 93 -10.08 7.02 -4.54
CA PRO A 93 -11.17 8.00 -4.55
C PRO A 93 -12.57 7.35 -4.67
N GLY A 94 -12.67 6.10 -5.12
CA GLY A 94 -13.90 5.30 -5.07
C GLY A 94 -14.20 4.69 -3.70
N LEU A 95 -13.25 4.77 -2.75
CA LEU A 95 -13.22 4.05 -1.48
C LEU A 95 -13.20 2.52 -1.62
N ASP A 96 -13.01 2.01 -2.84
CA ASP A 96 -12.96 0.58 -3.13
C ASP A 96 -11.62 -0.05 -2.70
N ASP A 97 -10.54 0.74 -2.69
CA ASP A 97 -9.22 0.31 -2.25
C ASP A 97 -8.75 1.09 -1.01
N TYR A 98 -8.37 0.34 0.03
CA TYR A 98 -7.71 0.82 1.23
C TYR A 98 -6.43 0.01 1.46
N GLU A 99 -5.31 0.70 1.66
CA GLU A 99 -4.01 0.05 1.89
C GLU A 99 -3.20 0.87 2.90
N VAL A 100 -2.50 0.19 3.81
CA VAL A 100 -1.65 0.84 4.83
C VAL A 100 -0.19 0.57 4.49
N PHE A 101 0.58 1.65 4.34
CA PHE A 101 2.01 1.61 4.06
C PHE A 101 2.80 2.00 5.30
N HIS A 102 3.69 1.13 5.75
CA HIS A 102 4.57 1.41 6.87
C HIS A 102 5.97 0.88 6.63
N ASN A 103 6.95 1.46 7.34
CA ASN A 103 8.30 0.91 7.43
C ASN A 103 8.74 0.63 8.87
N VAL A 104 7.80 0.71 9.82
CA VAL A 104 7.97 0.17 11.17
C VAL A 104 7.83 -1.34 11.14
N THR A 105 8.78 -2.05 11.76
CA THR A 105 8.61 -3.46 12.13
C THR A 105 7.59 -3.49 13.26
N ILE A 106 6.36 -3.90 12.95
CA ILE A 106 5.38 -4.24 13.97
C ILE A 106 5.86 -5.59 14.54
N ASP A 107 6.72 -5.53 15.56
CA ASP A 107 6.99 -6.71 16.37
C ASP A 107 5.68 -7.09 17.06
N ASP A 108 5.10 -8.19 16.59
CA ASP A 108 4.04 -9.03 17.15
C ASP A 108 2.58 -8.85 16.66
N ALA A 109 2.05 -9.97 16.15
CA ALA A 109 0.67 -10.34 15.83
C ALA A 109 0.03 -9.83 14.52
N GLY A 110 0.08 -10.68 13.46
CA GLY A 110 -1.04 -10.75 12.51
C GLY A 110 -0.73 -10.97 11.03
N ASP A 111 0.46 -11.44 10.65
CA ASP A 111 0.78 -11.82 9.27
C ASP A 111 0.17 -13.18 8.89
N GLU A 112 -1.17 -13.31 8.97
CA GLU A 112 -1.93 -14.41 8.39
C GLU A 112 -3.36 -13.93 8.06
N LEU A 113 -3.58 -13.55 6.80
CA LEU A 113 -4.84 -13.36 6.06
C LEU A 113 -4.40 -12.46 4.89
N TYR A 114 -3.94 -12.97 3.74
CA TYR A 114 -4.68 -13.78 2.78
C TYR A 114 -3.70 -14.73 2.08
N GLY A 115 -3.76 -16.02 2.40
CA GLY A 115 -3.23 -17.06 1.52
C GLY A 115 -4.16 -17.18 0.32
N ASP A 116 -3.62 -16.98 -0.88
CA ASP A 116 -4.18 -17.50 -2.13
C ASP A 116 -4.32 -19.03 -1.96
N ASP A 117 -5.51 -19.51 -1.59
CA ASP A 117 -5.91 -20.92 -1.75
C ASP A 117 -6.14 -21.19 -3.24
N ASP A 118 -5.06 -21.18 -4.03
CA ASP A 118 -4.99 -21.88 -5.31
C ASP A 118 -4.22 -23.20 -5.06
N GLU A 119 -4.81 -24.08 -4.24
CA GLU A 119 -4.34 -25.48 -4.15
C GLU A 119 -5.04 -26.31 -5.23
N ASP A 120 -4.30 -26.50 -6.33
CA ASP A 120 -4.51 -27.51 -7.35
C ASP A 120 -4.71 -28.89 -6.69
N TYR A 121 -5.97 -29.37 -6.68
CA TYR A 121 -6.26 -30.78 -6.42
C TYR A 121 -5.74 -31.63 -7.59
N ALA A 122 -4.46 -31.99 -7.53
CA ALA A 122 -3.90 -33.07 -8.31
C ALA A 122 -4.58 -34.38 -7.88
N ALA A 123 -5.47 -34.87 -8.74
CA ALA A 123 -6.09 -36.18 -8.60
C ALA A 123 -5.04 -37.26 -8.85
N ASP A 124 -4.39 -37.73 -7.79
CA ASP A 124 -3.65 -38.99 -7.83
C ASP A 124 -4.66 -40.15 -7.74
N GLY A 125 -5.01 -40.65 -8.92
CA GLY A 125 -5.64 -41.94 -9.09
C GLY A 125 -4.60 -43.07 -9.00
N ASP A 126 -5.12 -44.25 -8.67
CA ASP A 126 -4.52 -45.58 -8.78
C ASP A 126 -3.47 -45.88 -7.68
N ASP A 127 -3.43 -47.02 -7.00
CA ASP A 127 -4.18 -48.28 -7.00
C ASP A 127 -3.63 -49.08 -5.80
N ASP A 128 -4.30 -50.16 -5.45
CA ASP A 128 -3.72 -51.36 -4.84
C ASP A 128 -3.56 -51.40 -3.29
N THR A 129 -4.53 -52.05 -2.65
CA THR A 129 -4.21 -53.20 -1.78
C THR A 129 -5.43 -54.08 -1.58
N SER A 130 -5.32 -55.28 -2.14
CA SER A 130 -6.23 -56.39 -2.07
C SER A 130 -6.14 -57.15 -0.73
N TRP A 131 -7.32 -57.60 -0.27
CA TRP A 131 -7.65 -58.85 0.44
C TRP A 131 -6.84 -59.28 1.68
N ASP A 132 -7.54 -59.50 2.80
CA ASP A 132 -7.54 -60.80 3.49
C ASP A 132 -8.80 -60.89 4.38
N ASP A 133 -9.76 -61.70 3.92
CA ASP A 133 -10.73 -62.38 4.77
C ASP A 133 -9.96 -63.48 5.52
N ASP A 134 -10.02 -63.49 6.86
CA ASP A 134 -9.92 -64.75 7.61
C ASP A 134 -10.59 -64.61 8.98
N ASP A 135 -11.48 -65.58 9.23
CA ASP A 135 -12.17 -65.94 10.46
C ASP A 135 -11.23 -66.06 11.68
N ASP A 136 -11.69 -65.71 12.89
CA ASP A 136 -11.87 -66.72 13.94
C ASP A 136 -12.68 -66.20 15.14
N ALA A 137 -13.36 -67.15 15.77
CA ALA A 137 -14.32 -67.05 16.83
C ALA A 137 -13.74 -66.76 18.23
N GLY A 138 -14.61 -66.24 19.10
CA GLY A 138 -14.43 -66.19 20.55
C GLY A 138 -15.75 -65.90 21.26
#